data_AF-A0A5C7GTU8-F1
#
_entry.id   AF-A0A5C7GTU8-F1
#
_cell.length_a   1.000
_cell.length_b   1.000
_cell.length_c   1.000
_cell.angle_alpha   90.00
_cell.angle_beta   90.00
_cell.angle_gamma   90.00
#
_symmetry.space_group_name_H-M   'P 1'
#
loop_
_entity.id
_entity.type
_entity.pdbx_description
1 polymer ?
#
loop_
_entity_poly.entity_id
_entity_poly.type
_entity_poly.pdbx_seq_one_letter_code
_entity_poly.pdbx_strand_id
1 'polypeptide(L)'
;MGKATSSSSTATPTPTPSALFFRCKLLCFSLLYLLTTLFLALYHYLSPTQCLFRSSPFDHPLQTPLFTYPSSYGEHKYALTTHRSVCNSSIFFSDYRRLFKEIQELCRNSSAFTPVLRYMQGKNSGSFGANFSTQKRISYFDHSNDNVEVPCGFFKEFPITTYDRIAMENCSGVVVVSAIFNNHDKIRQPRGLGSKTLDTVCFFMFVDEATLKGLDYHQLISTKSDEYRIGAWRIVKISSNEFYENPAMNGVIPKYLVHRLFPNSKFSIWIDAKLQLTADPLLLIHSLVVSENVDMAISRHPFFIHTMEEAMATARWKKWWDVESLQTQMETYCENGLQPWTSNKLPYPSDVPDSALIIRKHGLRSNLFSCLVFNELEAFNPRDQLAFAYVRDGMSPKLKLNMFDVEVFEQVAMEYRHSLKTNRATSLKGSGAGLLLIDLEGAKLQYCLRFNFKATNNKAEYELDRYLHKGRPCEKI
;
A
#
# COMPACT_ATOMS: atom_id res chain seq x y z
N MET A 1 68.74 47.42 39.18
CA MET A 1 68.91 46.13 39.88
C MET A 1 67.72 45.95 40.83
N GLY A 2 67.09 44.78 41.02
CA GLY A 2 67.27 43.52 40.27
C GLY A 2 67.40 42.26 41.15
N LYS A 3 66.30 41.84 41.80
CA LYS A 3 65.93 40.48 42.33
C LYS A 3 64.63 40.66 43.14
N ALA A 4 63.54 39.89 43.07
CA ALA A 4 63.23 38.50 42.69
C ALA A 4 63.26 37.48 43.85
N THR A 5 62.10 36.83 44.09
CA THR A 5 61.86 35.44 44.57
C THR A 5 62.60 34.92 45.81
N SER A 6 61.99 34.26 46.81
CA SER A 6 60.60 33.79 47.04
C SER A 6 60.39 33.57 48.57
N SER A 7 59.57 32.69 49.19
CA SER A 7 58.86 31.45 48.80
C SER A 7 57.43 31.33 49.37
N SER A 8 57.19 30.50 50.41
CA SER A 8 55.87 29.99 50.80
C SER A 8 55.75 29.52 52.26
N SER A 9 54.59 29.75 52.88
CA SER A 9 53.94 28.78 53.79
C SER A 9 52.41 28.93 53.72
N THR A 10 51.67 27.88 54.06
CA THR A 10 50.25 27.72 53.68
C THR A 10 49.25 28.02 54.79
N ALA A 11 48.18 28.74 54.45
CA ALA A 11 46.90 28.72 55.18
C ALA A 11 45.75 28.73 54.16
N THR A 12 44.73 27.90 54.35
CA THR A 12 43.62 27.71 53.40
C THR A 12 42.43 28.64 53.67
N PRO A 13 42.05 29.55 52.76
CA PRO A 13 40.82 30.33 52.85
C PRO A 13 39.63 29.56 52.26
N THR A 14 38.44 29.76 52.84
CA THR A 14 37.16 29.22 52.35
C THR A 14 36.80 29.73 50.95
N PRO A 15 36.06 28.95 50.13
CA PRO A 15 35.67 29.35 48.78
C PRO A 15 34.82 30.63 48.78
N THR A 16 35.09 31.51 47.81
CA THR A 16 34.54 32.87 47.74
C THR A 16 33.05 32.91 47.31
N PRO A 17 32.32 34.01 47.59
CA PRO A 17 30.86 34.09 47.35
C PRO A 17 30.42 33.84 45.89
N SER A 18 31.30 34.06 44.91
CA SER A 18 31.05 33.74 43.51
C SER A 18 30.75 32.25 43.26
N ALA A 19 31.38 31.34 44.01
CA ALA A 19 31.13 29.90 43.89
C ALA A 19 29.73 29.48 44.35
N LEU A 20 29.19 30.14 45.39
CA LEU A 20 27.80 29.95 45.85
C LEU A 20 26.80 30.46 44.81
N PHE A 21 27.07 31.60 44.18
CA PHE A 21 26.24 32.15 43.11
C PHE A 21 26.16 31.20 41.89
N PHE A 22 27.26 30.53 41.53
CA PHE A 22 27.27 29.51 40.48
C PHE A 22 26.42 28.27 40.85
N ARG A 23 26.52 27.77 42.09
CA ARG A 23 25.68 26.65 42.56
C ARG A 23 24.18 27.01 42.53
N CYS A 24 23.81 28.22 42.95
CA CYS A 24 22.42 28.66 42.93
C CYS A 24 21.86 28.77 41.50
N LYS A 25 22.66 29.23 40.53
CA LYS A 25 22.28 29.21 39.11
C LYS A 25 22.09 27.79 38.58
N LEU A 26 22.98 26.86 38.95
CA LEU A 26 22.87 25.45 38.54
C LEU A 26 21.55 24.82 39.03
N LEU A 27 21.15 25.12 40.28
CA LEU A 27 19.88 24.66 40.87
C LEU A 27 18.66 25.20 40.10
N CYS A 28 18.69 26.46 39.67
CA CYS A 28 17.63 27.01 38.81
C CYS A 28 17.55 26.29 37.45
N PHE A 29 18.68 25.93 36.84
CA PHE A 29 18.67 25.19 35.57
C PHE A 29 18.10 23.77 35.72
N SER A 30 18.41 23.05 36.81
CA SER A 30 17.82 21.73 37.06
C SER A 30 16.33 21.81 37.41
N LEU A 31 15.87 22.85 38.12
CA LEU A 31 14.45 23.11 38.34
C LEU A 31 13.70 23.46 37.04
N LEU A 32 14.31 24.27 36.17
CA LEU A 32 13.73 24.60 34.85
C LEU A 32 13.61 23.34 33.97
N TYR A 33 14.61 22.47 33.98
CA TYR A 33 14.62 21.19 33.27
C TYR A 33 13.58 20.20 33.83
N LEU A 34 13.41 20.15 35.16
CA LEU A 34 12.35 19.37 35.79
C LEU A 34 10.95 19.88 35.37
N LEU A 35 10.77 21.19 35.26
CA LEU A 35 9.50 21.79 34.85
C LEU A 35 9.17 21.52 33.37
N THR A 36 10.16 21.63 32.47
CA THR A 36 9.94 21.36 31.04
C THR A 36 9.75 19.88 30.75
N THR A 37 10.43 18.98 31.46
CA THR A 37 10.19 17.52 31.34
C THR A 37 8.82 17.12 31.87
N LEU A 38 8.34 17.72 32.97
CA LEU A 38 6.95 17.58 33.42
C LEU A 38 5.93 18.10 32.38
N PHE A 39 6.21 19.23 31.74
CA PHE A 39 5.34 19.77 30.69
C PHE A 39 5.30 18.88 29.43
N LEU A 40 6.43 18.26 29.05
CA LEU A 40 6.51 17.25 28.00
C LEU A 40 5.75 15.96 28.35
N ALA A 41 5.84 15.49 29.60
CA ALA A 41 5.06 14.36 30.08
C ALA A 41 3.55 14.66 30.06
N LEU A 42 3.15 15.88 30.45
CA LEU A 42 1.75 16.33 30.41
C LEU A 42 1.25 16.53 28.97
N TYR A 43 2.11 16.97 28.05
CA TYR A 43 1.79 17.04 26.62
C TYR A 43 1.55 15.63 26.02
N HIS A 44 2.36 14.63 26.39
CA HIS A 44 2.08 13.24 26.04
C HIS A 44 0.77 12.72 26.66
N TYR A 45 0.48 13.06 27.91
CA TYR A 45 -0.76 12.70 28.62
C TYR A 45 -2.02 13.30 27.97
N LEU A 46 -1.90 14.46 27.32
CA LEU A 46 -2.98 15.14 26.59
C LEU A 46 -3.00 14.84 25.08
N SER A 47 -2.13 13.95 24.58
CA SER A 47 -2.05 13.61 23.16
C SER A 47 -3.13 12.60 22.75
N PRO A 48 -4.06 12.94 21.84
CA PRO A 48 -5.27 12.14 21.58
C PRO A 48 -5.07 10.95 20.61
N THR A 49 -3.85 10.44 20.49
CA THR A 49 -3.51 9.30 19.62
C THR A 49 -2.59 8.32 20.35
N GLN A 50 -3.18 7.31 21.00
CA GLN A 50 -2.45 6.26 21.73
C GLN A 50 -1.79 5.19 20.82
N CYS A 51 -1.92 5.33 19.50
CA CYS A 51 -1.32 4.46 18.50
C CYS A 51 0.21 4.71 18.39
N LEU A 52 0.94 4.43 19.48
CA LEU A 52 2.37 4.71 19.62
C LEU A 52 3.22 3.64 18.93
N PHE A 53 4.03 4.06 17.95
CA PHE A 53 5.17 3.29 17.49
C PHE A 53 6.16 3.11 18.65
N ARG A 54 6.28 1.89 19.19
CA ARG A 54 7.40 1.55 20.08
C ARG A 54 8.61 1.12 19.25
N SER A 55 9.23 2.09 18.57
CA SER A 55 10.52 1.89 17.92
C SER A 55 11.57 1.43 18.93
N SER A 56 12.46 0.52 18.52
CA SER A 56 13.63 0.15 19.31
C SER A 56 14.52 1.39 19.51
N PRO A 57 15.04 1.68 20.72
CA PRO A 57 15.86 2.88 20.96
C PRO A 57 17.15 2.99 20.13
N PHE A 58 17.54 1.90 19.44
CA PHE A 58 18.78 1.79 18.68
C PHE A 58 18.58 1.86 17.15
N ASP A 59 17.34 1.82 16.67
CA ASP A 59 17.02 1.78 15.24
C ASP A 59 16.60 3.16 14.74
N HIS A 60 17.56 4.00 14.38
CA HIS A 60 17.27 5.27 13.71
C HIS A 60 16.84 5.01 12.25
N PRO A 61 15.61 5.39 11.85
CA PRO A 61 15.24 5.40 10.44
C PRO A 61 16.05 6.46 9.68
N LEU A 62 16.09 6.37 8.35
CA LEU A 62 16.78 7.34 7.50
C LEU A 62 16.22 8.76 7.75
N GLN A 63 17.02 9.60 8.41
CA GLN A 63 16.63 10.95 8.85
C GLN A 63 16.60 11.96 7.69
N THR A 64 17.30 11.66 6.60
CA THR A 64 17.30 12.46 5.37
C THR A 64 16.14 12.06 4.45
N PRO A 65 15.44 13.02 3.81
CA PRO A 65 14.41 12.69 2.82
C PRO A 65 15.02 12.02 1.59
N LEU A 66 14.47 10.87 1.18
CA LEU A 66 14.95 10.07 0.04
C LEU A 66 14.87 10.82 -1.31
N PHE A 67 14.04 11.86 -1.40
CA PHE A 67 13.87 12.70 -2.56
C PHE A 67 13.25 14.04 -2.16
N THR A 68 13.66 15.13 -2.80
CA THR A 68 13.02 16.45 -2.65
C THR A 68 12.23 16.74 -3.92
N TYR A 69 10.91 16.92 -3.78
CA TYR A 69 10.03 17.20 -4.91
C TYR A 69 10.10 18.67 -5.34
N PRO A 70 10.07 18.97 -6.65
CA PRO A 70 9.77 20.31 -7.17
C PRO A 70 8.42 20.80 -6.64
N SER A 71 8.29 22.10 -6.40
CA SER A 71 7.08 22.70 -5.81
C SER A 71 5.82 22.52 -6.66
N SER A 72 5.95 22.39 -7.98
CA SER A 72 4.86 22.06 -8.91
C SER A 72 4.39 20.61 -8.84
N TYR A 73 5.12 19.71 -8.16
CA TYR A 73 4.77 18.29 -8.09
C TYR A 73 3.97 17.92 -6.84
N GLY A 74 2.68 17.67 -7.03
CA GLY A 74 1.77 17.20 -5.98
C GLY A 74 0.55 18.08 -5.75
N GLU A 75 0.42 19.18 -6.48
CA GLU A 75 -0.82 19.95 -6.57
C GLU A 75 -2.02 19.00 -6.87
N HIS A 76 -3.18 19.33 -6.29
CA HIS A 76 -4.43 18.57 -6.42
C HIS A 76 -4.45 17.13 -5.85
N LYS A 77 -3.51 16.77 -4.96
CA LYS A 77 -3.56 15.53 -4.16
C LYS A 77 -3.47 15.83 -2.66
N TYR A 78 -4.45 15.39 -1.88
CA TYR A 78 -4.47 15.58 -0.42
C TYR A 78 -4.36 14.24 0.33
N ALA A 79 -3.63 14.23 1.44
CA ALA A 79 -3.55 13.07 2.33
C ALA A 79 -4.83 12.96 3.17
N LEU A 80 -5.33 11.74 3.37
CA LEU A 80 -6.32 11.46 4.41
C LEU A 80 -5.64 11.33 5.76
N THR A 81 -6.19 12.01 6.77
CA THR A 81 -5.78 11.87 8.17
C THR A 81 -6.67 10.87 8.89
N THR A 82 -6.05 9.95 9.60
CA THR A 82 -6.68 8.81 10.27
C THR A 82 -7.25 9.25 11.62
N HIS A 83 -8.52 9.68 11.61
CA HIS A 83 -9.20 10.27 12.77
C HIS A 83 -9.66 9.23 13.82
N ARG A 84 -8.80 8.28 14.19
CA ARG A 84 -9.04 7.29 15.25
C ARG A 84 -8.50 7.81 16.59
N SER A 85 -9.36 7.88 17.60
CA SER A 85 -8.98 8.25 18.97
C SER A 85 -8.50 7.06 19.82
N VAL A 86 -8.73 5.83 19.36
CA VAL A 86 -8.33 4.56 19.98
C VAL A 86 -7.86 3.63 18.86
N CYS A 87 -6.79 2.86 19.10
CA CYS A 87 -6.42 1.73 18.26
C CYS A 87 -6.81 0.42 18.97
N ASN A 88 -7.62 -0.41 18.31
CA ASN A 88 -8.04 -1.74 18.78
C ASN A 88 -7.15 -2.87 18.22
N SER A 89 -6.45 -2.64 17.11
CA SER A 89 -5.53 -3.60 16.47
C SER A 89 -4.17 -2.95 16.23
N SER A 90 -3.21 -3.28 17.09
CA SER A 90 -1.84 -2.77 17.02
C SER A 90 -0.90 -3.77 16.35
N ILE A 91 -0.07 -3.30 15.42
CA ILE A 91 1.09 -4.07 14.95
C ILE A 91 2.21 -3.93 15.97
N PHE A 92 2.84 -5.04 16.33
CA PHE A 92 4.13 -5.02 17.04
C PHE A 92 5.26 -5.30 16.06
N PHE A 93 6.22 -4.38 16.00
CA PHE A 93 7.45 -4.54 15.22
C PHE A 93 8.57 -5.08 16.13
N SER A 94 9.28 -6.09 15.63
CA SER A 94 10.48 -6.62 16.31
C SER A 94 11.67 -5.67 16.15
N ASP A 95 12.72 -5.88 16.96
CA ASP A 95 14.03 -5.25 16.79
C ASP A 95 14.52 -5.40 15.33
N TYR A 96 14.82 -4.28 14.66
CA TYR A 96 15.07 -4.27 13.22
C TYR A 96 16.37 -5.03 12.88
N ARG A 97 17.38 -4.98 13.76
CA ARG A 97 18.65 -5.68 13.54
C ARG A 97 18.50 -7.20 13.62
N ARG A 98 17.66 -7.72 14.52
CA ARG A 98 17.29 -9.15 14.56
C ARG A 98 16.49 -9.53 13.31
N LEU A 99 15.45 -8.77 13.02
CA LEU A 99 14.49 -9.01 11.94
C LEU A 99 15.13 -8.97 10.55
N PHE A 100 16.07 -8.04 10.32
CA PHE A 100 16.85 -7.94 9.08
C PHE A 100 17.65 -9.23 8.82
N LYS A 101 18.28 -9.81 9.85
CA LYS A 101 18.98 -11.10 9.74
C LYS A 101 18.03 -12.23 9.41
N GLU A 102 16.90 -12.31 10.11
CA GLU A 102 15.90 -13.35 9.93
C GLU A 102 15.35 -13.37 8.49
N ILE A 103 15.02 -12.20 7.93
CA ILE A 103 14.61 -12.08 6.52
C ILE A 103 15.79 -12.40 5.58
N GLN A 104 17.02 -11.98 5.87
CA GLN A 104 18.18 -12.32 5.03
C GLN A 104 18.49 -13.83 5.02
N GLU A 105 18.33 -14.51 6.16
CA GLU A 105 18.49 -15.96 6.31
C GLU A 105 17.36 -16.72 5.60
N LEU A 106 16.11 -16.27 5.74
CA LEU A 106 14.98 -16.78 4.95
C LEU A 106 15.25 -16.63 3.45
N CYS A 107 15.61 -15.44 2.97
CA CYS A 107 15.87 -15.18 1.55
C CYS A 107 17.02 -16.01 0.96
N ARG A 108 18.00 -16.41 1.77
CA ARG A 108 19.07 -17.35 1.39
C ARG A 108 18.63 -18.81 1.39
N ASN A 109 17.65 -19.18 2.20
CA ASN A 109 17.21 -20.57 2.33
C ASN A 109 16.21 -20.96 1.24
N SER A 110 16.73 -21.44 0.10
CA SER A 110 15.92 -21.89 -1.04
C SER A 110 14.85 -22.95 -0.69
N SER A 111 15.06 -23.81 0.31
CA SER A 111 14.07 -24.85 0.68
C SER A 111 12.82 -24.27 1.35
N ALA A 112 12.88 -23.05 1.88
CA ALA A 112 11.72 -22.37 2.48
C ALA A 112 10.67 -21.92 1.43
N PHE A 113 10.93 -22.13 0.14
CA PHE A 113 10.10 -21.75 -1.02
C PHE A 113 9.89 -22.89 -2.03
N THR A 114 10.31 -24.11 -1.72
CA THR A 114 10.02 -25.31 -2.53
C THR A 114 8.74 -26.01 -2.06
N PRO A 115 7.94 -26.63 -2.96
CA PRO A 115 8.10 -26.66 -4.41
C PRO A 115 7.81 -25.31 -5.08
N VAL A 116 8.43 -25.08 -6.24
CA VAL A 116 8.24 -23.88 -7.05
C VAL A 116 7.21 -24.18 -8.14
N LEU A 117 6.20 -23.32 -8.27
CA LEU A 117 5.16 -23.46 -9.28
C LEU A 117 5.75 -23.39 -10.69
N ARG A 118 5.36 -24.33 -11.57
CA ARG A 118 5.75 -24.33 -12.99
C ARG A 118 4.74 -23.54 -13.82
N TYR A 119 5.23 -22.73 -14.75
CA TYR A 119 4.40 -21.87 -15.60
C TYR A 119 4.45 -22.33 -17.05
N MET A 120 3.28 -22.35 -17.70
CA MET A 120 3.19 -22.67 -19.12
C MET A 120 3.93 -21.62 -19.96
N GLN A 121 4.70 -22.07 -20.95
CA GLN A 121 5.35 -21.15 -21.90
C GLN A 121 4.37 -20.64 -22.97
N GLY A 122 4.49 -19.36 -23.29
CA GLY A 122 3.66 -18.67 -24.27
C GLY A 122 3.87 -19.18 -25.70
N LYS A 123 2.78 -19.14 -26.51
CA LYS A 123 2.81 -19.36 -27.96
C LYS A 123 2.11 -18.22 -28.72
N ASN A 124 2.43 -16.97 -28.37
CA ASN A 124 1.92 -15.75 -29.01
C ASN A 124 0.41 -15.75 -29.29
N SER A 125 -0.40 -16.13 -28.29
CA SER A 125 -1.84 -15.86 -28.31
C SER A 125 -2.07 -14.34 -28.28
N GLY A 126 -3.18 -13.86 -28.84
CA GLY A 126 -3.45 -12.43 -28.99
C GLY A 126 -3.50 -11.62 -27.69
N SER A 127 -3.69 -12.26 -26.53
CA SER A 127 -3.68 -11.63 -25.20
C SER A 127 -2.59 -12.21 -24.29
N PHE A 128 -2.23 -11.47 -23.24
CA PHE A 128 -1.10 -11.78 -22.36
C PHE A 128 -1.33 -13.02 -21.45
N GLY A 129 -2.58 -13.35 -21.11
CA GLY A 129 -2.97 -14.57 -20.39
C GLY A 129 -3.61 -15.67 -21.27
N ALA A 130 -3.68 -15.45 -22.58
CA ALA A 130 -4.31 -16.31 -23.60
C ALA A 130 -5.85 -16.48 -23.56
N ASN A 131 -6.56 -15.80 -22.67
CA ASN A 131 -8.03 -15.73 -22.62
C ASN A 131 -8.72 -17.12 -22.66
N PHE A 132 -8.36 -17.98 -21.69
CA PHE A 132 -8.88 -19.34 -21.60
C PHE A 132 -10.37 -19.39 -21.22
N SER A 133 -11.10 -20.34 -21.80
CA SER A 133 -12.50 -20.64 -21.44
C SER A 133 -12.65 -21.07 -19.98
N THR A 134 -13.83 -20.84 -19.39
CA THR A 134 -14.13 -21.07 -17.97
C THR A 134 -13.73 -22.47 -17.49
N GLN A 135 -14.16 -23.52 -18.20
CA GLN A 135 -13.80 -24.90 -17.86
C GLN A 135 -12.28 -25.14 -17.93
N LYS A 136 -11.58 -24.46 -18.85
CA LYS A 136 -10.13 -24.58 -18.97
C LYS A 136 -9.40 -23.85 -17.84
N ARG A 137 -9.90 -22.70 -17.36
CA ARG A 137 -9.35 -22.01 -16.17
C ARG A 137 -9.58 -22.82 -14.89
N ILE A 138 -10.80 -23.33 -14.70
CA ILE A 138 -11.17 -24.21 -13.57
C ILE A 138 -10.30 -25.47 -13.52
N SER A 139 -9.89 -26.02 -14.68
CA SER A 139 -8.98 -27.20 -14.72
C SER A 139 -7.61 -27.00 -14.07
N TYR A 140 -7.24 -25.78 -13.68
CA TYR A 140 -6.01 -25.45 -12.94
C TYR A 140 -6.23 -25.07 -11.47
N PHE A 141 -7.48 -25.11 -10.97
CA PHE A 141 -7.77 -24.75 -9.58
C PHE A 141 -7.24 -25.81 -8.60
N ASP A 142 -7.25 -27.10 -8.95
CA ASP A 142 -6.50 -28.12 -8.20
C ASP A 142 -5.11 -28.34 -8.79
N HIS A 143 -4.10 -28.00 -8.00
CA HIS A 143 -2.69 -28.23 -8.27
C HIS A 143 -2.14 -29.27 -7.28
N SER A 144 -2.74 -30.46 -7.29
CA SER A 144 -2.31 -31.64 -6.52
C SER A 144 -1.08 -32.36 -7.12
N ASN A 145 -0.63 -31.94 -8.31
CA ASN A 145 0.53 -32.51 -9.01
C ASN A 145 1.48 -31.40 -9.49
N ASP A 146 2.60 -31.23 -8.78
CA ASP A 146 3.69 -30.26 -9.02
C ASP A 146 4.31 -30.30 -10.43
N ASN A 147 3.98 -31.30 -11.27
CA ASN A 147 4.44 -31.38 -12.66
C ASN A 147 3.53 -30.65 -13.66
N VAL A 148 2.33 -30.21 -13.26
CA VAL A 148 1.39 -29.50 -14.14
C VAL A 148 1.84 -28.05 -14.35
N GLU A 149 2.04 -27.65 -15.60
CA GLU A 149 2.32 -26.24 -15.92
C GLU A 149 1.04 -25.39 -15.88
N VAL A 150 1.06 -24.32 -15.08
CA VAL A 150 -0.09 -23.43 -14.88
C VAL A 150 -0.01 -22.20 -15.80
N PRO A 151 -1.09 -21.83 -16.52
CA PRO A 151 -1.16 -20.57 -17.24
C PRO A 151 -1.14 -19.40 -16.25
N CYS A 152 -0.27 -18.41 -16.47
CA CYS A 152 0.00 -17.37 -15.48
C CYS A 152 0.51 -16.06 -16.11
N GLY A 153 -0.18 -15.59 -17.15
CA GLY A 153 0.33 -14.53 -18.03
C GLY A 153 1.59 -14.94 -18.82
N PHE A 154 2.22 -13.97 -19.49
CA PHE A 154 3.40 -14.15 -20.34
C PHE A 154 3.17 -15.06 -21.57
N PHE A 155 1.94 -15.11 -22.08
CA PHE A 155 1.64 -15.68 -23.40
C PHE A 155 1.96 -14.73 -24.56
N LYS A 156 2.06 -13.43 -24.24
CA LYS A 156 2.76 -12.39 -24.99
C LYS A 156 3.93 -11.89 -24.14
N GLU A 157 4.97 -11.34 -24.74
CA GLU A 157 6.11 -10.79 -23.99
C GLU A 157 5.73 -9.54 -23.16
N PHE A 158 6.45 -9.30 -22.06
CA PHE A 158 6.33 -8.09 -21.26
C PHE A 158 7.29 -7.01 -21.83
N PRO A 159 6.79 -5.94 -22.49
CA PRO A 159 7.57 -5.03 -23.33
C PRO A 159 8.19 -3.92 -22.48
N ILE A 160 9.24 -4.33 -21.78
CA ILE A 160 10.20 -3.48 -21.07
C ILE A 160 11.57 -3.61 -21.74
N THR A 161 12.49 -2.71 -21.40
CA THR A 161 13.86 -2.81 -21.91
C THR A 161 14.55 -4.07 -21.37
N THR A 162 15.49 -4.65 -22.13
CA THR A 162 16.34 -5.74 -21.64
C THR A 162 17.14 -5.34 -20.39
N TYR A 163 17.51 -4.06 -20.31
CA TYR A 163 18.20 -3.48 -19.16
C TYR A 163 17.33 -3.47 -17.89
N ASP A 164 16.04 -3.11 -17.99
CA ASP A 164 15.09 -3.23 -16.89
C ASP A 164 14.80 -4.67 -16.52
N ARG A 165 14.67 -5.57 -17.50
CA ARG A 165 14.48 -7.00 -17.24
C ARG A 165 15.63 -7.58 -16.42
N ILE A 166 16.87 -7.29 -16.81
CA ILE A 166 18.07 -7.69 -16.05
C ILE A 166 18.07 -7.07 -14.65
N ALA A 167 17.65 -5.80 -14.49
CA ALA A 167 17.54 -5.17 -13.18
C ALA A 167 16.47 -5.82 -12.28
N MET A 168 15.36 -6.28 -12.87
CA MET A 168 14.27 -7.00 -12.18
C MET A 168 14.67 -8.43 -11.82
N GLU A 169 15.38 -9.14 -12.71
CA GLU A 169 15.95 -10.47 -12.46
C GLU A 169 17.04 -10.44 -11.38
N ASN A 170 17.86 -9.39 -11.34
CA ASN A 170 18.88 -9.18 -10.30
C ASN A 170 18.30 -8.83 -8.92
N CYS A 171 17.01 -8.47 -8.82
CA CYS A 171 16.36 -8.22 -7.55
C CYS A 171 16.12 -9.55 -6.80
N SER A 172 17.03 -9.87 -5.88
CA SER A 172 16.95 -11.04 -5.02
C SER A 172 16.50 -10.67 -3.61
N GLY A 173 15.67 -11.52 -2.99
CA GLY A 173 15.16 -11.29 -1.64
C GLY A 173 13.80 -10.58 -1.59
N VAL A 174 13.78 -9.24 -1.67
CA VAL A 174 12.55 -8.45 -1.42
C VAL A 174 12.34 -7.36 -2.47
N VAL A 175 11.11 -7.26 -3.01
CA VAL A 175 10.71 -6.20 -3.95
C VAL A 175 9.43 -5.47 -3.52
N VAL A 176 9.45 -4.14 -3.61
CA VAL A 176 8.26 -3.29 -3.49
C VAL A 176 7.88 -2.81 -4.89
N VAL A 177 6.64 -3.06 -5.30
CA VAL A 177 6.12 -2.78 -6.64
C VAL A 177 4.93 -1.84 -6.57
N SER A 178 4.91 -0.84 -7.45
CA SER A 178 3.76 0.03 -7.71
C SER A 178 3.61 0.25 -9.22
N ALA A 179 2.49 0.85 -9.64
CA ALA A 179 2.32 1.29 -11.03
C ALA A 179 1.46 2.55 -11.14
N ILE A 180 1.77 3.41 -12.10
CA ILE A 180 0.97 4.59 -12.47
C ILE A 180 0.76 4.60 -13.99
N PHE A 181 -0.49 4.62 -14.40
CA PHE A 181 -0.90 4.74 -15.80
C PHE A 181 -1.68 6.05 -16.00
N ASN A 182 -1.67 6.58 -17.23
CA ASN A 182 -2.32 7.83 -17.66
C ASN A 182 -2.03 9.07 -16.77
N ASN A 183 -0.91 9.11 -16.05
CA ASN A 183 -0.56 10.18 -15.10
C ASN A 183 -1.65 10.41 -14.02
N HIS A 184 -2.46 9.38 -13.69
CA HIS A 184 -3.55 9.49 -12.74
C HIS A 184 -3.07 9.84 -11.32
N ASP A 185 -1.90 9.35 -10.91
CA ASP A 185 -1.38 9.46 -9.55
C ASP A 185 0.02 10.10 -9.49
N LYS A 186 0.53 10.30 -8.27
CA LYS A 186 1.79 11.00 -8.02
C LYS A 186 2.72 10.14 -7.17
N ILE A 187 3.93 9.92 -7.66
CA ILE A 187 4.98 9.08 -7.04
C ILE A 187 5.23 9.55 -5.62
N ARG A 188 5.06 8.66 -4.63
CA ARG A 188 5.33 8.91 -3.21
C ARG A 188 6.55 8.11 -2.76
N GLN A 189 7.58 8.76 -2.24
CA GLN A 189 8.67 8.06 -1.56
C GLN A 189 8.14 7.31 -0.34
N PRO A 190 8.63 6.10 -0.03
CA PRO A 190 8.36 5.46 1.25
C PRO A 190 8.95 6.30 2.40
N ARG A 191 8.36 6.17 3.59
CA ARG A 191 8.80 6.81 4.83
C ARG A 191 9.13 5.75 5.89
N GLY A 192 9.92 6.13 6.88
CA GLY A 192 10.29 5.25 8.00
C GLY A 192 11.25 4.11 7.65
N LEU A 193 11.94 4.18 6.51
CA LEU A 193 12.89 3.14 6.10
C LEU A 193 14.06 3.02 7.08
N GLY A 194 14.40 1.79 7.45
CA GLY A 194 15.58 1.46 8.24
C GLY A 194 16.89 1.57 7.45
N SER A 195 18.00 1.68 8.17
CA SER A 195 19.34 1.98 7.62
C SER A 195 19.94 0.90 6.70
N LYS A 196 19.33 -0.28 6.62
CA LYS A 196 19.73 -1.40 5.74
C LYS A 196 18.68 -1.81 4.73
N THR A 197 17.56 -1.10 4.65
CA THR A 197 16.45 -1.50 3.77
C THR A 197 16.78 -1.25 2.30
N LEU A 198 17.45 -0.16 1.97
CA LEU A 198 17.90 0.14 0.60
C LEU A 198 19.03 -0.79 0.10
N ASP A 199 19.70 -1.51 1.01
CA ASP A 199 20.73 -2.51 0.68
C ASP A 199 20.14 -3.88 0.29
N THR A 200 18.83 -4.09 0.47
CA THR A 200 18.19 -5.44 0.38
C THR A 200 16.76 -5.43 -0.18
N VAL A 201 16.11 -4.26 -0.27
CA VAL A 201 14.76 -4.10 -0.84
C VAL A 201 14.85 -3.25 -2.11
N CYS A 202 14.44 -3.83 -3.24
CA CYS A 202 14.33 -3.10 -4.50
C CYS A 202 12.97 -2.40 -4.59
N PHE A 203 12.92 -1.17 -5.09
CA PHE A 203 11.68 -0.41 -5.27
C PHE A 203 11.47 -0.14 -6.76
N PHE A 204 10.43 -0.72 -7.35
CA PHE A 204 10.11 -0.64 -8.78
C PHE A 204 8.73 -0.03 -9.01
N MET A 205 8.65 0.96 -9.91
CA MET A 205 7.39 1.57 -10.32
C MET A 205 7.20 1.48 -11.83
N PHE A 206 6.16 0.79 -12.27
CA PHE A 206 5.82 0.64 -13.67
C PHE A 206 5.01 1.85 -14.16
N VAL A 207 5.38 2.41 -15.31
CA VAL A 207 4.71 3.59 -15.89
C VAL A 207 4.52 3.46 -17.40
N ASP A 208 3.49 4.10 -17.93
CA ASP A 208 3.33 4.30 -19.37
C ASP A 208 3.99 5.59 -19.88
N GLU A 209 4.02 5.73 -21.21
CA GLU A 209 4.51 6.89 -21.94
C GLU A 209 3.85 8.22 -21.50
N ALA A 210 2.54 8.20 -21.19
CA ALA A 210 1.79 9.38 -20.75
C ALA A 210 2.23 9.84 -19.35
N THR A 211 2.44 8.88 -18.44
CA THR A 211 2.96 9.12 -17.10
C THR A 211 4.41 9.59 -17.16
N LEU A 212 5.28 8.94 -17.95
CA LEU A 212 6.69 9.30 -18.09
C LEU A 212 6.86 10.74 -18.58
N LYS A 213 6.10 11.16 -19.60
CA LYS A 213 6.01 12.57 -20.06
C LYS A 213 5.54 13.52 -18.96
N GLY A 214 4.60 13.07 -18.11
CA GLY A 214 4.18 13.82 -16.93
C GLY A 214 5.29 14.02 -15.90
N LEU A 215 6.16 13.03 -15.69
CA LEU A 215 7.30 13.12 -14.76
C LEU A 215 8.40 14.04 -15.30
N ASP A 216 8.68 13.99 -16.61
CA ASP A 216 9.62 14.86 -17.33
C ASP A 216 9.16 16.33 -17.33
N TYR A 217 7.88 16.59 -17.63
CA TYR A 217 7.26 17.92 -17.52
C TYR A 217 7.38 18.51 -16.10
N HIS A 218 7.21 17.67 -15.08
CA HIS A 218 7.38 18.04 -13.67
C HIS A 218 8.84 18.05 -13.20
N GLN A 219 9.82 17.89 -14.10
CA GLN A 219 11.27 17.94 -13.83
C GLN A 219 11.75 16.91 -12.79
N LEU A 220 11.07 15.76 -12.68
CA LEU A 220 11.48 14.65 -11.80
C LEU A 220 12.51 13.71 -12.43
N ILE A 221 12.56 13.70 -13.76
CA ILE A 221 13.45 12.90 -14.61
C ILE A 221 13.81 13.72 -15.85
N SER A 222 14.73 13.22 -16.66
CA SER A 222 14.88 13.65 -18.05
C SER A 222 14.72 12.45 -18.98
N THR A 223 13.83 12.57 -19.96
CA THR A 223 13.60 11.65 -21.09
C THR A 223 14.82 11.41 -21.99
N LYS A 224 15.93 12.12 -21.73
CA LYS A 224 17.24 11.92 -22.37
C LYS A 224 18.15 10.92 -21.61
N SER A 225 17.64 10.24 -20.58
CA SER A 225 18.39 9.28 -19.78
C SER A 225 17.90 7.85 -20.01
N ASP A 226 18.84 6.90 -20.02
CA ASP A 226 18.56 5.47 -20.18
C ASP A 226 18.17 4.77 -18.85
N GLU A 227 18.42 5.40 -17.69
CA GLU A 227 17.95 4.92 -16.39
C GLU A 227 17.11 5.99 -15.67
N TYR A 228 15.85 5.65 -15.38
CA TYR A 228 14.93 6.52 -14.65
C TYR A 228 14.87 6.13 -13.17
N ARG A 229 15.32 7.02 -12.28
CA ARG A 229 15.28 6.80 -10.82
C ARG A 229 14.85 8.05 -10.07
N ILE A 230 13.86 7.90 -9.19
CA ILE A 230 13.26 8.97 -8.39
C ILE A 230 13.32 8.54 -6.92
N GLY A 231 14.40 8.91 -6.22
CA GLY A 231 14.66 8.50 -4.85
C GLY A 231 14.88 6.99 -4.72
N ALA A 232 14.03 6.32 -3.93
CA ALA A 232 14.05 4.86 -3.82
C ALA A 232 13.65 4.18 -5.13
N TRP A 233 12.63 4.71 -5.82
CA TRP A 233 11.97 4.07 -6.96
C TRP A 233 12.83 4.11 -8.23
N ARG A 234 13.14 2.93 -8.78
CA ARG A 234 13.47 2.77 -10.20
C ARG A 234 12.17 2.75 -11.00
N ILE A 235 12.12 3.54 -12.08
CA ILE A 235 10.93 3.73 -12.91
C ILE A 235 11.11 2.91 -14.18
N VAL A 236 10.21 1.96 -14.42
CA VAL A 236 10.24 1.08 -15.59
C VAL A 236 9.15 1.50 -16.57
N LYS A 237 9.56 1.97 -17.75
CA LYS A 237 8.64 2.29 -18.84
C LYS A 237 8.09 0.99 -19.44
N ILE A 238 6.77 0.93 -19.58
CA ILE A 238 6.05 -0.06 -20.37
C ILE A 238 5.67 0.56 -21.72
N SER A 239 5.91 -0.17 -22.81
CA SER A 239 5.40 0.20 -24.13
C SER A 239 3.88 -0.02 -24.18
N SER A 240 3.11 1.08 -24.21
CA SER A 240 1.64 1.09 -24.14
C SER A 240 0.95 0.32 -25.28
N ASN A 241 1.59 0.24 -26.45
CA ASN A 241 0.95 -0.19 -27.70
C ASN A 241 0.82 -1.73 -27.82
N GLU A 242 1.21 -2.48 -26.78
CA GLU A 242 1.42 -3.93 -26.87
C GLU A 242 0.62 -4.75 -25.84
N PHE A 243 -0.24 -4.14 -25.02
CA PHE A 243 -1.07 -4.85 -24.02
C PHE A 243 -2.58 -4.71 -24.26
N TYR A 244 -3.33 -4.39 -23.22
CA TYR A 244 -4.77 -4.20 -23.22
C TYR A 244 -5.07 -2.71 -23.38
N GLU A 245 -6.13 -2.40 -24.12
CA GLU A 245 -6.66 -1.03 -24.24
C GLU A 245 -7.13 -0.47 -22.87
N ASN A 246 -7.53 -1.36 -21.96
CA ASN A 246 -7.96 -1.04 -20.61
C ASN A 246 -6.75 -0.82 -19.66
N PRO A 247 -6.50 0.43 -19.18
CA PRO A 247 -5.35 0.72 -18.31
C PRO A 247 -5.40 -0.01 -16.95
N ALA A 248 -6.59 -0.36 -16.46
CA ALA A 248 -6.71 -1.10 -15.20
C ALA A 248 -6.20 -2.55 -15.35
N MET A 249 -6.37 -3.19 -16.51
CA MET A 249 -5.76 -4.50 -16.80
C MET A 249 -4.23 -4.40 -16.90
N ASN A 250 -3.70 -3.30 -17.44
CA ASN A 250 -2.25 -3.05 -17.46
C ASN A 250 -1.69 -2.88 -16.02
N GLY A 251 -2.51 -2.40 -15.08
CA GLY A 251 -2.20 -2.40 -13.63
C GLY A 251 -2.32 -3.76 -12.95
N VAL A 252 -3.19 -4.66 -13.42
CA VAL A 252 -3.36 -6.02 -12.87
C VAL A 252 -2.08 -6.87 -13.05
N ILE A 253 -1.33 -6.70 -14.15
CA ILE A 253 -0.08 -7.44 -14.41
C ILE A 253 0.96 -7.22 -13.30
N PRO A 254 1.49 -6.00 -13.05
CA PRO A 254 2.46 -5.75 -11.98
C PRO A 254 1.86 -5.93 -10.57
N LYS A 255 0.54 -5.94 -10.43
CA LYS A 255 -0.14 -6.22 -9.15
C LYS A 255 -0.09 -7.69 -8.75
N TYR A 256 -0.44 -8.60 -9.66
CA TYR A 256 -0.56 -10.03 -9.36
C TYR A 256 0.64 -10.88 -9.80
N LEU A 257 1.26 -10.55 -10.94
CA LEU A 257 2.33 -11.34 -11.54
C LEU A 257 3.75 -10.89 -11.13
N VAL A 258 3.89 -10.23 -9.97
CA VAL A 258 5.19 -9.86 -9.37
C VAL A 258 6.16 -11.06 -9.33
N HIS A 259 5.64 -12.25 -9.05
CA HIS A 259 6.42 -13.49 -8.98
C HIS A 259 6.95 -14.01 -10.34
N ARG A 260 6.35 -13.57 -11.46
CA ARG A 260 6.88 -13.80 -12.82
C ARG A 260 7.85 -12.68 -13.23
N LEU A 261 7.56 -11.45 -12.81
CA LEU A 261 8.35 -10.25 -13.12
C LEU A 261 9.69 -10.19 -12.36
N PHE A 262 9.74 -10.74 -11.15
CA PHE A 262 10.90 -10.74 -10.25
C PHE A 262 11.20 -12.19 -9.78
N PRO A 263 11.65 -13.09 -10.68
CA PRO A 263 11.71 -14.53 -10.42
C PRO A 263 12.68 -14.93 -9.29
N ASN A 264 13.67 -14.09 -8.98
CA ASN A 264 14.63 -14.30 -7.90
C ASN A 264 14.21 -13.69 -6.55
N SER A 265 13.10 -12.92 -6.53
CA SER A 265 12.55 -12.37 -5.30
C SER A 265 11.84 -13.46 -4.47
N LYS A 266 11.90 -13.32 -3.14
CA LYS A 266 11.33 -14.25 -2.16
C LYS A 266 10.12 -13.66 -1.44
N PHE A 267 10.05 -12.34 -1.36
CA PHE A 267 8.89 -11.61 -0.86
C PHE A 267 8.57 -10.41 -1.76
N SER A 268 7.29 -10.07 -1.87
CA SER A 268 6.88 -8.81 -2.51
C SER A 268 5.87 -8.03 -1.70
N ILE A 269 5.90 -6.71 -1.87
CA ILE A 269 4.83 -5.80 -1.49
C ILE A 269 4.31 -5.13 -2.76
N TRP A 270 3.05 -5.32 -3.11
CA TRP A 270 2.34 -4.44 -4.02
C TRP A 270 1.75 -3.28 -3.22
N ILE A 271 1.96 -2.05 -3.72
CA ILE A 271 1.34 -0.83 -3.22
C ILE A 271 0.69 -0.04 -4.36
N ASP A 272 -0.60 0.21 -4.24
CA ASP A 272 -1.38 1.11 -5.10
C ASP A 272 -0.82 2.53 -5.03
N ALA A 273 -0.60 3.18 -6.17
CA ALA A 273 0.07 4.48 -6.24
C ALA A 273 -0.72 5.65 -5.62
N LYS A 274 -1.99 5.45 -5.25
CA LYS A 274 -2.72 6.37 -4.38
C LYS A 274 -2.18 6.38 -2.94
N LEU A 275 -1.34 5.42 -2.55
CA LEU A 275 -0.78 5.27 -1.20
C LEU A 275 0.67 5.75 -1.09
N GLN A 276 1.04 6.21 0.10
CA GLN A 276 2.44 6.30 0.55
C GLN A 276 2.68 5.27 1.64
N LEU A 277 3.71 4.43 1.48
CA LEU A 277 4.14 3.52 2.54
C LEU A 277 4.77 4.31 3.70
N THR A 278 4.30 4.12 4.93
CA THR A 278 4.75 4.83 6.14
C THR A 278 5.54 3.98 7.11
N ALA A 279 5.58 2.66 6.90
CA ALA A 279 6.38 1.70 7.65
C ALA A 279 7.37 0.97 6.74
N ASP A 280 8.44 0.43 7.33
CA ASP A 280 9.50 -0.25 6.57
C ASP A 280 9.03 -1.60 5.97
N PRO A 281 9.30 -1.89 4.68
CA PRO A 281 8.94 -3.15 4.03
C PRO A 281 9.36 -4.42 4.78
N LEU A 282 10.54 -4.44 5.40
CA LEU A 282 11.04 -5.59 6.14
C LEU A 282 10.21 -5.80 7.42
N LEU A 283 9.90 -4.71 8.13
CA LEU A 283 9.04 -4.74 9.32
C LEU A 283 7.64 -5.28 8.96
N LEU A 284 7.08 -4.87 7.83
CA LEU A 284 5.77 -5.32 7.36
C LEU A 284 5.76 -6.80 6.96
N ILE A 285 6.78 -7.27 6.23
CA ILE A 285 6.92 -8.68 5.87
C ILE A 285 7.05 -9.56 7.11
N HIS A 286 7.86 -9.14 8.08
CA HIS A 286 8.06 -9.90 9.31
C HIS A 286 6.79 -9.99 10.16
N SER A 287 6.15 -8.86 10.45
CA SER A 287 4.98 -8.82 11.34
C SER A 287 3.72 -9.38 10.71
N LEU A 288 3.48 -9.18 9.41
CA LEU A 288 2.19 -9.55 8.78
C LEU A 288 2.23 -10.90 8.03
N VAL A 289 3.42 -11.42 7.68
CA VAL A 289 3.56 -12.67 6.90
C VAL A 289 4.42 -13.72 7.59
N VAL A 290 5.62 -13.37 8.06
CA VAL A 290 6.55 -14.35 8.68
C VAL A 290 6.06 -14.80 10.06
N SER A 291 5.76 -13.84 10.94
CA SER A 291 5.30 -14.13 12.32
C SER A 291 3.96 -14.86 12.36
N GLU A 292 3.05 -14.50 11.45
CA GLU A 292 1.75 -15.15 11.27
C GLU A 292 1.83 -16.51 10.54
N ASN A 293 3.00 -16.89 10.01
CA ASN A 293 3.22 -18.14 9.27
C ASN A 293 2.23 -18.36 8.11
N VAL A 294 1.96 -17.28 7.35
CA VAL A 294 1.06 -17.27 6.18
C VAL A 294 1.83 -17.16 4.85
N ASP A 295 1.14 -17.41 3.74
CA ASP A 295 1.69 -17.26 2.39
C ASP A 295 1.52 -15.82 1.87
N MET A 296 0.49 -15.11 2.35
CA MET A 296 0.10 -13.78 1.88
C MET A 296 -0.60 -12.99 2.99
N ALA A 297 -0.45 -11.67 2.97
CA ALA A 297 -1.22 -10.73 3.78
C ALA A 297 -1.85 -9.63 2.90
N ILE A 298 -3.07 -9.21 3.25
CA ILE A 298 -3.85 -8.20 2.52
C ILE A 298 -4.75 -7.45 3.51
N SER A 299 -5.12 -6.20 3.23
CA SER A 299 -6.13 -5.52 4.03
C SER A 299 -7.51 -6.16 3.79
N ARG A 300 -8.34 -6.27 4.83
CA ARG A 300 -9.76 -6.57 4.65
C ARG A 300 -10.50 -5.31 4.19
N HIS A 301 -11.56 -5.48 3.40
CA HIS A 301 -12.41 -4.35 3.03
C HIS A 301 -13.15 -3.82 4.28
N PRO A 302 -13.27 -2.49 4.49
CA PRO A 302 -13.79 -1.93 5.73
C PRO A 302 -15.29 -2.12 6.00
N PHE A 303 -16.10 -2.51 4.99
CA PHE A 303 -17.56 -2.60 5.11
C PHE A 303 -18.12 -3.92 4.58
N PHE A 304 -17.95 -4.19 3.28
CA PHE A 304 -18.45 -5.42 2.65
C PHE A 304 -17.70 -6.67 3.14
N ILE A 305 -18.47 -7.73 3.37
CA ILE A 305 -18.02 -9.04 3.85
C ILE A 305 -18.26 -10.12 2.79
N HIS A 306 -19.28 -9.96 1.94
CA HIS A 306 -19.63 -10.92 0.88
C HIS A 306 -19.31 -10.36 -0.51
N THR A 307 -18.78 -11.18 -1.43
CA THR A 307 -18.43 -10.76 -2.81
C THR A 307 -19.57 -10.06 -3.54
N MET A 308 -20.81 -10.54 -3.35
CA MET A 308 -21.99 -9.99 -3.99
C MET A 308 -22.28 -8.53 -3.58
N GLU A 309 -21.85 -8.08 -2.41
CA GLU A 309 -22.00 -6.69 -1.98
C GLU A 309 -21.11 -5.73 -2.81
N GLU A 310 -19.85 -6.11 -3.05
CA GLU A 310 -18.95 -5.32 -3.92
C GLU A 310 -19.34 -5.47 -5.40
N ALA A 311 -19.95 -6.58 -5.83
CA ALA A 311 -20.54 -6.70 -7.17
C ALA A 311 -21.70 -5.71 -7.36
N MET A 312 -22.68 -5.72 -6.45
CA MET A 312 -23.80 -4.77 -6.46
C MET A 312 -23.32 -3.32 -6.37
N ALA A 313 -22.30 -3.03 -5.55
CA ALA A 313 -21.70 -1.70 -5.46
C ALA A 313 -20.94 -1.30 -6.74
N THR A 314 -20.25 -2.24 -7.39
CA THR A 314 -19.51 -2.02 -8.66
C THR A 314 -20.48 -1.64 -9.78
N ALA A 315 -21.60 -2.37 -9.90
CA ALA A 315 -22.68 -2.06 -10.85
C ALA A 315 -23.34 -0.71 -10.53
N ARG A 316 -23.81 -0.52 -9.29
CA ARG A 316 -24.54 0.68 -8.84
C ARG A 316 -23.75 1.97 -9.01
N TRP A 317 -22.45 1.95 -8.75
CA TRP A 317 -21.57 3.11 -8.88
C TRP A 317 -20.94 3.26 -10.26
N LYS A 318 -21.28 2.38 -11.22
CA LYS A 318 -20.66 2.31 -12.55
C LYS A 318 -19.12 2.29 -12.50
N LYS A 319 -18.55 1.62 -11.48
CA LYS A 319 -17.09 1.37 -11.38
C LYS A 319 -16.61 0.52 -12.56
N TRP A 320 -17.52 -0.30 -13.08
CA TRP A 320 -17.45 -0.98 -14.36
C TRP A 320 -18.66 -0.54 -15.18
N TRP A 321 -18.49 -0.29 -16.48
CA TRP A 321 -19.54 0.25 -17.35
C TRP A 321 -20.42 -0.85 -17.96
N ASP A 322 -19.82 -2.00 -18.23
CA ASP A 322 -20.49 -3.19 -18.77
C ASP A 322 -21.09 -4.01 -17.62
N VAL A 323 -22.32 -3.65 -17.23
CA VAL A 323 -23.03 -4.32 -16.13
C VAL A 323 -23.45 -5.74 -16.51
N GLU A 324 -23.58 -6.05 -17.80
CA GLU A 324 -23.94 -7.40 -18.29
C GLU A 324 -22.79 -8.38 -18.07
N SER A 325 -21.55 -8.03 -18.48
CA SER A 325 -20.35 -8.83 -18.20
C SER A 325 -20.10 -9.05 -16.70
N LEU A 326 -20.47 -8.08 -15.86
CA LEU A 326 -20.39 -8.18 -14.40
C LEU A 326 -21.45 -9.14 -13.84
N GLN A 327 -22.66 -9.14 -14.38
CA GLN A 327 -23.68 -10.14 -14.07
C GLN A 327 -23.20 -11.54 -14.49
N THR A 328 -22.76 -11.71 -15.74
CA THR A 328 -22.25 -13.00 -16.27
C THR A 328 -21.08 -13.54 -15.45
N GLN A 329 -20.15 -12.69 -14.97
CA GLN A 329 -19.08 -13.09 -14.07
C GLN A 329 -19.64 -13.69 -12.78
N MET A 330 -20.55 -12.97 -12.11
CA MET A 330 -21.08 -13.39 -10.81
C MET A 330 -21.99 -14.63 -10.92
N GLU A 331 -22.77 -14.74 -11.99
CA GLU A 331 -23.54 -15.96 -12.32
C GLU A 331 -22.60 -17.14 -12.54
N THR A 332 -21.58 -16.99 -13.39
CA THR A 332 -20.55 -18.03 -13.60
C THR A 332 -19.91 -18.48 -12.29
N TYR A 333 -19.58 -17.54 -11.40
CA TYR A 333 -18.98 -17.88 -10.10
C TYR A 333 -19.96 -18.62 -9.18
N CYS A 334 -21.22 -18.21 -9.12
CA CYS A 334 -22.25 -18.90 -8.33
C CYS A 334 -22.50 -20.33 -8.85
N GLU A 335 -22.61 -20.52 -10.16
CA GLU A 335 -22.75 -21.85 -10.81
C GLU A 335 -21.55 -22.76 -10.51
N ASN A 336 -20.34 -22.18 -10.50
CA ASN A 336 -19.09 -22.91 -10.25
C ASN A 336 -18.65 -22.88 -8.78
N GLY A 337 -19.59 -22.66 -7.85
CA GLY A 337 -19.41 -22.97 -6.42
C GLY A 337 -19.07 -21.81 -5.49
N LEU A 338 -19.07 -20.55 -5.95
CA LEU A 338 -18.95 -19.39 -5.06
C LEU A 338 -20.15 -19.34 -4.10
N GLN A 339 -19.89 -19.58 -2.82
CA GLN A 339 -20.87 -19.40 -1.74
C GLN A 339 -20.63 -18.07 -1.01
N PRO A 340 -21.66 -17.42 -0.43
CA PRO A 340 -21.46 -16.24 0.42
C PRO A 340 -20.56 -16.52 1.64
N TRP A 341 -19.87 -15.51 2.13
CA TRP A 341 -19.11 -15.59 3.38
C TRP A 341 -19.97 -16.10 4.55
N THR A 342 -19.40 -17.02 5.34
CA THR A 342 -19.97 -17.53 6.60
C THR A 342 -18.83 -17.87 7.55
N SER A 343 -19.13 -18.09 8.84
CA SER A 343 -18.15 -18.56 9.84
C SER A 343 -17.44 -19.87 9.46
N ASN A 344 -18.01 -20.67 8.57
CA ASN A 344 -17.37 -21.88 8.04
C ASN A 344 -16.17 -21.58 7.13
N LYS A 345 -15.99 -20.32 6.67
CA LYS A 345 -14.81 -19.86 5.91
C LYS A 345 -13.65 -19.38 6.80
N LEU A 346 -13.74 -19.51 8.12
CA LEU A 346 -12.63 -19.19 9.01
C LEU A 346 -11.37 -20.04 8.65
N PRO A 347 -10.16 -19.48 8.68
CA PRO A 347 -9.78 -18.22 9.36
C PRO A 347 -10.05 -16.93 8.56
N TYR A 348 -10.59 -16.97 7.33
CA TYR A 348 -10.82 -15.75 6.55
C TYR A 348 -12.01 -14.93 7.11
N PRO A 349 -11.82 -13.66 7.53
CA PRO A 349 -12.87 -12.84 8.15
C PRO A 349 -13.79 -12.13 7.13
N SER A 350 -13.51 -12.23 5.83
CA SER A 350 -14.30 -11.62 4.75
C SER A 350 -14.00 -12.33 3.42
N ASP A 351 -14.93 -12.25 2.46
CA ASP A 351 -14.68 -12.57 1.05
C ASP A 351 -14.06 -11.39 0.27
N VAL A 352 -14.16 -10.17 0.80
CA VAL A 352 -13.78 -8.92 0.12
C VAL A 352 -12.51 -8.31 0.74
N PRO A 353 -11.39 -8.24 0.00
CA PRO A 353 -10.19 -7.52 0.44
C PRO A 353 -10.27 -6.02 0.13
N ASP A 354 -9.42 -5.21 0.76
CA ASP A 354 -8.87 -4.02 0.10
C ASP A 354 -7.50 -4.39 -0.46
N SER A 355 -7.44 -4.49 -1.79
CA SER A 355 -6.26 -4.92 -2.54
C SER A 355 -5.26 -3.79 -2.82
N ALA A 356 -5.41 -2.62 -2.18
CA ALA A 356 -4.48 -1.50 -2.34
C ALA A 356 -3.08 -1.74 -1.74
N LEU A 357 -2.97 -2.62 -0.74
CA LEU A 357 -1.71 -3.10 -0.16
C LEU A 357 -1.73 -4.63 -0.05
N ILE A 358 -0.76 -5.30 -0.67
CA ILE A 358 -0.65 -6.77 -0.66
C ILE A 358 0.79 -7.17 -0.36
N ILE A 359 1.02 -8.04 0.61
CA ILE A 359 2.34 -8.59 0.97
C ILE A 359 2.32 -10.10 0.68
N ARG A 360 3.37 -10.64 0.05
CA ARG A 360 3.44 -12.06 -0.37
C ARG A 360 4.76 -12.71 0.00
N LYS A 361 4.70 -13.99 0.36
CA LYS A 361 5.83 -14.93 0.36
C LYS A 361 5.77 -15.76 -0.93
N HIS A 362 6.81 -15.73 -1.75
CA HIS A 362 6.81 -16.38 -3.08
C HIS A 362 7.08 -17.88 -3.01
N GLY A 363 6.03 -18.66 -2.76
CA GLY A 363 6.00 -20.12 -2.89
C GLY A 363 4.73 -20.60 -3.60
N LEU A 364 4.59 -21.92 -3.75
CA LEU A 364 3.51 -22.58 -4.49
C LEU A 364 2.13 -21.93 -4.32
N ARG A 365 1.66 -21.78 -3.08
CA ARG A 365 0.31 -21.29 -2.73
C ARG A 365 0.06 -19.84 -3.16
N SER A 366 0.94 -18.91 -2.77
CA SER A 366 0.77 -17.49 -3.13
C SER A 366 0.92 -17.25 -4.62
N ASN A 367 1.85 -17.96 -5.29
CA ASN A 367 2.04 -17.81 -6.73
C ASN A 367 0.84 -18.40 -7.50
N LEU A 368 0.34 -19.59 -7.13
CA LEU A 368 -0.85 -20.21 -7.73
C LEU A 368 -2.08 -19.31 -7.57
N PHE A 369 -2.31 -18.77 -6.38
CA PHE A 369 -3.39 -17.80 -6.14
C PHE A 369 -3.25 -16.57 -7.07
N SER A 370 -2.05 -16.01 -7.18
CA SER A 370 -1.79 -14.89 -8.09
C SER A 370 -2.02 -15.24 -9.57
N CYS A 371 -1.67 -16.46 -10.01
CA CYS A 371 -1.92 -16.93 -11.38
C CYS A 371 -3.42 -17.07 -11.67
N LEU A 372 -4.15 -17.76 -10.77
CA LEU A 372 -5.57 -18.02 -10.94
C LEU A 372 -6.39 -16.72 -10.88
N VAL A 373 -6.10 -15.81 -9.94
CA VAL A 373 -6.71 -14.47 -9.93
C VAL A 373 -6.39 -13.72 -11.22
N PHE A 374 -5.14 -13.71 -11.70
CA PHE A 374 -4.82 -13.04 -12.97
C PHE A 374 -5.66 -13.57 -14.15
N ASN A 375 -5.80 -14.89 -14.28
CA ASN A 375 -6.56 -15.52 -15.36
C ASN A 375 -8.06 -15.19 -15.29
N GLU A 376 -8.64 -15.10 -14.09
CA GLU A 376 -10.02 -14.66 -13.90
C GLU A 376 -10.24 -13.16 -14.21
N LEU A 377 -9.22 -12.33 -13.99
CA LEU A 377 -9.28 -10.89 -14.31
C LEU A 377 -9.15 -10.61 -15.80
N GLU A 378 -8.36 -11.39 -16.53
CA GLU A 378 -8.33 -11.31 -18.00
C GLU A 378 -9.66 -11.77 -18.61
N ALA A 379 -10.25 -12.84 -18.09
CA ALA A 379 -11.47 -13.43 -18.65
C ALA A 379 -12.77 -12.64 -18.39
N PHE A 380 -12.76 -11.70 -17.44
CA PHE A 380 -13.94 -10.91 -17.08
C PHE A 380 -13.64 -9.41 -16.96
N ASN A 381 -13.18 -8.94 -15.81
CA ASN A 381 -12.91 -7.52 -15.57
C ASN A 381 -11.81 -7.33 -14.50
N PRO A 382 -11.09 -6.19 -14.48
CA PRO A 382 -9.98 -5.94 -13.55
C PRO A 382 -10.35 -5.75 -12.06
N ARG A 383 -11.61 -5.96 -11.64
CA ARG A 383 -12.05 -5.71 -10.25
C ARG A 383 -11.71 -6.90 -9.35
N ASP A 384 -10.45 -7.00 -8.93
CA ASP A 384 -9.89 -8.13 -8.17
C ASP A 384 -10.65 -8.59 -6.91
N GLN A 385 -11.38 -7.67 -6.27
CA GLN A 385 -12.29 -7.98 -5.15
C GLN A 385 -13.40 -8.99 -5.50
N LEU A 386 -13.77 -9.13 -6.79
CA LEU A 386 -14.81 -10.04 -7.27
C LEU A 386 -14.27 -11.47 -7.44
N ALA A 387 -13.11 -11.63 -8.08
CA ALA A 387 -12.47 -12.93 -8.28
C ALA A 387 -11.85 -13.51 -6.98
N PHE A 388 -11.55 -12.66 -5.99
CA PHE A 388 -10.75 -13.00 -4.81
C PHE A 388 -11.24 -14.25 -4.06
N ALA A 389 -12.50 -14.25 -3.60
CA ALA A 389 -13.05 -15.35 -2.82
C ALA A 389 -13.29 -16.60 -3.66
N TYR A 390 -13.75 -16.45 -4.92
CA TYR A 390 -13.95 -17.57 -5.84
C TYR A 390 -12.65 -18.37 -6.05
N VAL A 391 -11.54 -17.68 -6.31
CA VAL A 391 -10.23 -18.32 -6.45
C VAL A 391 -9.71 -18.87 -5.12
N ARG A 392 -9.81 -18.11 -4.02
CA ARG A 392 -9.34 -18.53 -2.69
C ARG A 392 -10.04 -19.80 -2.19
N ASP A 393 -11.35 -19.86 -2.38
CA ASP A 393 -12.20 -20.93 -1.88
C ASP A 393 -12.15 -22.15 -2.80
N GLY A 394 -12.01 -21.95 -4.12
CA GLY A 394 -11.86 -23.02 -5.10
C GLY A 394 -10.47 -23.67 -5.11
N MET A 395 -9.38 -22.91 -4.99
CA MET A 395 -8.01 -23.41 -5.23
C MET A 395 -7.57 -24.55 -4.29
N SER A 396 -6.65 -25.38 -4.75
CA SER A 396 -5.94 -26.40 -3.98
C SER A 396 -4.48 -26.45 -4.45
N PRO A 397 -3.47 -26.47 -3.55
CA PRO A 397 -3.57 -26.39 -2.09
C PRO A 397 -4.02 -25.01 -1.58
N LYS A 398 -4.81 -24.97 -0.49
CA LYS A 398 -5.40 -23.73 0.06
C LYS A 398 -4.34 -22.70 0.48
N LEU A 399 -4.53 -21.43 0.10
CA LEU A 399 -3.71 -20.29 0.51
C LEU A 399 -3.82 -20.02 2.01
N LYS A 400 -2.70 -19.91 2.74
CA LYS A 400 -2.71 -19.28 4.07
C LYS A 400 -2.71 -17.76 3.92
N LEU A 401 -3.69 -17.09 4.50
CA LEU A 401 -3.94 -15.67 4.28
C LEU A 401 -4.18 -14.92 5.60
N ASN A 402 -3.41 -13.87 5.84
CA ASN A 402 -3.70 -12.86 6.86
C ASN A 402 -4.53 -11.73 6.23
N MET A 403 -5.80 -11.58 6.63
CA MET A 403 -6.64 -10.44 6.23
C MET A 403 -6.71 -9.42 7.35
N PHE A 404 -5.75 -8.49 7.37
CA PHE A 404 -5.59 -7.54 8.47
C PHE A 404 -6.61 -6.40 8.44
N ASP A 405 -6.88 -5.82 9.60
CA ASP A 405 -7.86 -4.74 9.77
C ASP A 405 -7.47 -3.47 8.99
N VAL A 406 -8.48 -2.72 8.54
CA VAL A 406 -8.28 -1.40 7.93
C VAL A 406 -7.53 -0.41 8.85
N GLU A 407 -7.54 -0.64 10.16
CA GLU A 407 -6.74 0.12 11.12
C GLU A 407 -5.23 -0.17 11.02
N VAL A 408 -4.85 -1.42 10.77
CA VAL A 408 -3.47 -1.84 10.46
C VAL A 408 -3.03 -1.19 9.16
N PHE A 409 -3.90 -1.20 8.13
CA PHE A 409 -3.67 -0.48 6.87
C PHE A 409 -3.42 1.01 7.08
N GLU A 410 -4.27 1.68 7.87
CA GLU A 410 -4.16 3.10 8.27
C GLU A 410 -2.89 3.46 9.07
N GLN A 411 -2.23 2.48 9.70
CA GLN A 411 -0.94 2.66 10.39
C GLN A 411 0.26 2.59 9.43
N VAL A 412 0.19 1.73 8.39
CA VAL A 412 1.33 1.36 7.54
C VAL A 412 1.34 2.02 6.16
N ALA A 413 0.21 2.61 5.76
CA ALA A 413 0.07 3.37 4.53
C ALA A 413 -0.83 4.60 4.69
N MET A 414 -0.50 5.68 3.98
CA MET A 414 -1.26 6.94 3.94
C MET A 414 -1.92 7.13 2.57
N GLU A 415 -3.25 7.23 2.51
CA GLU A 415 -4.00 7.41 1.27
C GLU A 415 -4.00 8.87 0.79
N TYR A 416 -3.79 9.08 -0.52
CA TYR A 416 -3.80 10.38 -1.20
C TYR A 416 -4.92 10.46 -2.26
N ARG A 417 -6.02 11.12 -1.92
CA ARG A 417 -7.16 11.32 -2.85
C ARG A 417 -6.96 12.52 -3.76
N HIS A 418 -7.54 12.44 -4.96
CA HIS A 418 -7.65 13.55 -5.90
C HIS A 418 -8.51 14.66 -5.30
N SER A 419 -8.09 15.91 -5.45
CA SER A 419 -8.95 17.06 -5.14
C SER A 419 -10.11 17.12 -6.14
N LEU A 420 -11.30 16.69 -5.70
CA LEU A 420 -12.55 16.99 -6.39
C LEU A 420 -12.66 18.51 -6.59
N LYS A 421 -13.09 18.96 -7.78
CA LYS A 421 -13.41 20.38 -8.02
C LYS A 421 -14.75 20.74 -7.37
N THR A 422 -14.77 20.80 -6.04
CA THR A 422 -15.92 21.24 -5.26
C THR A 422 -16.04 22.77 -5.32
N ASN A 423 -17.10 23.27 -5.96
CA ASN A 423 -17.48 24.68 -5.85
C ASN A 423 -17.85 24.96 -4.38
N ARG A 424 -17.12 25.90 -3.75
CA ARG A 424 -17.28 26.20 -2.31
C ARG A 424 -18.66 26.77 -1.99
N ALA A 425 -19.34 26.16 -1.02
CA ALA A 425 -20.54 26.71 -0.40
C ALA A 425 -20.55 26.42 1.12
N THR A 426 -19.76 27.17 1.90
CA THR A 426 -19.85 27.16 3.36
C THR A 426 -20.70 28.32 3.86
N SER A 427 -21.65 28.04 4.75
CA SER A 427 -22.56 29.04 5.34
C SER A 427 -22.59 28.88 6.86
N LEU A 428 -22.80 29.98 7.60
CA LEU A 428 -22.84 29.95 9.08
C LEU A 428 -23.94 29.05 9.66
N LYS A 429 -24.88 28.56 8.85
CA LYS A 429 -26.00 27.69 9.25
C LYS A 429 -25.85 26.20 8.85
N GLY A 430 -24.64 25.69 8.60
CA GLY A 430 -24.36 24.25 8.51
C GLY A 430 -23.38 23.83 7.41
N SER A 431 -23.04 22.54 7.38
CA SER A 431 -22.20 21.91 6.36
C SER A 431 -23.05 21.21 5.28
N GLY A 432 -22.53 21.09 4.06
CA GLY A 432 -23.20 20.40 2.97
C GLY A 432 -22.20 19.96 1.89
N ALA A 433 -22.64 19.09 0.99
CA ALA A 433 -21.86 18.57 -0.12
C ALA A 433 -22.71 18.55 -1.40
N GLY A 434 -22.10 18.91 -2.53
CA GLY A 434 -22.73 18.94 -3.84
C GLY A 434 -22.29 17.78 -4.70
N LEU A 435 -23.25 17.06 -5.28
CA LEU A 435 -23.05 16.03 -6.29
C LEU A 435 -23.54 16.58 -7.64
N LEU A 436 -22.66 16.59 -8.64
CA LEU A 436 -23.02 16.88 -10.02
C LEU A 436 -22.98 15.59 -10.82
N LEU A 437 -24.14 15.06 -11.19
CA LEU A 437 -24.28 14.00 -12.16
C LEU A 437 -24.39 14.63 -13.55
N ILE A 438 -23.78 14.00 -14.55
CA ILE A 438 -23.92 14.35 -15.96
C ILE A 438 -24.30 13.07 -16.70
N ASP A 439 -25.35 13.12 -17.51
CA ASP A 439 -25.78 11.98 -18.32
C ASP A 439 -25.06 11.91 -19.68
N LEU A 440 -25.43 10.92 -20.50
CA LEU A 440 -24.81 10.64 -21.79
C LEU A 440 -25.13 11.69 -22.87
N GLU A 441 -26.16 12.52 -22.65
CA GLU A 441 -26.57 13.62 -23.53
C GLU A 441 -25.96 14.96 -23.07
N GLY A 442 -25.22 14.95 -21.96
CA GLY A 442 -24.56 16.12 -21.38
C GLY A 442 -25.45 16.95 -20.45
N ALA A 443 -26.68 16.50 -20.17
CA ALA A 443 -27.58 17.14 -19.22
C ALA A 443 -27.07 16.95 -17.77
N LYS A 444 -27.34 17.95 -16.92
CA LYS A 444 -26.65 18.15 -15.65
C LYS A 444 -27.62 18.10 -14.48
N LEU A 445 -27.56 17.01 -13.72
CA LEU A 445 -28.35 16.78 -12.51
C LEU A 445 -27.53 17.15 -11.27
N GLN A 446 -27.78 18.34 -10.72
CA GLN A 446 -27.10 18.83 -9.53
C GLN A 446 -27.93 18.57 -8.26
N TYR A 447 -27.39 17.75 -7.35
CA TYR A 447 -27.94 17.49 -6.02
C TYR A 447 -27.09 18.18 -4.95
N CYS A 448 -27.73 18.89 -4.02
CA CYS A 448 -27.06 19.51 -2.88
C CYS A 448 -27.58 18.90 -1.58
N LEU A 449 -26.79 18.04 -0.94
CA LEU A 449 -27.12 17.42 0.34
C LEU A 449 -26.59 18.30 1.49
N ARG A 450 -27.47 18.64 2.42
CA ARG A 450 -27.17 19.47 3.59
C ARG A 450 -27.22 18.62 4.85
N PHE A 451 -26.16 18.69 5.65
CA PHE A 451 -26.04 17.94 6.89
C PHE A 451 -26.46 18.82 8.08
N ASN A 452 -27.35 18.30 8.93
CA ASN A 452 -27.83 18.99 10.13
C ASN A 452 -26.81 18.97 11.30
N PHE A 453 -25.55 18.65 11.02
CA PHE A 453 -24.43 18.70 11.96
C PHE A 453 -23.26 19.49 11.38
N LYS A 454 -22.44 20.10 12.24
CA LYS A 454 -21.18 20.72 11.80
C LYS A 454 -20.19 19.64 11.40
N ALA A 455 -19.68 19.72 10.18
CA ALA A 455 -18.72 18.79 9.59
C ALA A 455 -17.57 19.54 8.91
N THR A 456 -16.37 18.99 8.99
CA THR A 456 -15.27 19.34 8.06
C THR A 456 -15.61 18.87 6.64
N ASN A 457 -15.02 19.48 5.62
CA ASN A 457 -15.30 19.15 4.21
C ASN A 457 -15.14 17.65 3.94
N ASN A 458 -14.03 17.05 4.38
CA ASN A 458 -13.75 15.63 4.22
C ASN A 458 -14.80 14.74 4.91
N LYS A 459 -15.34 15.17 6.06
CA LYS A 459 -16.45 14.47 6.72
C LYS A 459 -17.78 14.64 5.99
N ALA A 460 -18.02 15.80 5.36
CA ALA A 460 -19.19 16.01 4.52
C ALA A 460 -19.12 15.19 3.20
N GLU A 461 -17.94 15.04 2.60
CA GLU A 461 -17.72 14.16 1.45
C GLU A 461 -17.88 12.67 1.82
N TYR A 462 -17.30 12.24 2.94
CA TYR A 462 -17.45 10.86 3.44
C TYR A 462 -18.89 10.52 3.86
N GLU A 463 -19.58 11.43 4.57
CA GLU A 463 -20.99 11.20 4.94
C GLU A 463 -21.94 11.35 3.72
N LEU A 464 -21.57 12.10 2.67
CA LEU A 464 -22.26 12.07 1.36
C LEU A 464 -22.16 10.68 0.73
N ASP A 465 -20.96 10.14 0.58
CA ASP A 465 -20.71 8.80 0.05
C ASP A 465 -21.46 7.72 0.86
N ARG A 466 -21.41 7.82 2.19
CA ARG A 466 -22.13 6.92 3.11
C ARG A 466 -23.67 7.04 3.01
N TYR A 467 -24.20 8.25 2.80
CA TYR A 467 -25.64 8.48 2.64
C TYR A 467 -26.13 7.91 1.30
N LEU A 468 -25.35 8.14 0.24
CA LEU A 468 -25.53 7.56 -1.08
C LEU A 468 -25.52 6.02 -1.03
N HIS A 469 -24.61 5.42 -0.26
CA HIS A 469 -24.60 3.96 -0.01
C HIS A 469 -25.85 3.45 0.72
N LYS A 470 -26.33 4.14 1.77
CA LYS A 470 -27.41 3.63 2.64
C LYS A 470 -28.83 3.69 2.09
N GLY A 471 -29.07 4.34 0.94
CA GLY A 471 -30.28 4.11 0.13
C GLY A 471 -31.63 4.34 0.81
N ARG A 472 -31.72 5.22 1.82
CA ARG A 472 -33.04 5.64 2.35
C ARG A 472 -33.80 6.44 1.30
N PRO A 473 -35.11 6.23 1.12
CA PRO A 473 -35.93 7.12 0.30
C PRO A 473 -35.93 8.52 0.91
N CYS A 474 -35.99 9.55 0.06
CA CYS A 474 -36.03 10.94 0.52
C CYS A 474 -37.41 11.25 1.12
N GLU A 475 -37.46 11.56 2.42
CA GLU A 475 -38.42 12.56 2.89
C GLU A 475 -38.07 13.89 2.20
N LYS A 476 -39.05 14.48 1.50
CA LYS A 476 -38.89 15.81 0.90
C LYS A 476 -38.97 16.87 2.01
N ILE A 477 -38.05 17.82 1.96
CA ILE A 477 -38.13 19.13 2.63
C ILE A 477 -38.38 20.17 1.54
#